data_AF-A0ABD2KZX4-F1
#
_entry.id   AF-A0ABD2KZX4-F1
#
_cell.length_a   1.000
_cell.length_b   1.000
_cell.length_c   1.000
_cell.angle_alpha   90.00
_cell.angle_beta   90.00
_cell.angle_gamma   90.00
#
_symmetry.space_group_name_H-M   'P 1'
#
loop_
_entity.id
_entity.type
_entity.pdbx_description
1 polymer ?
#
loop_
_entity_poly.entity_id
_entity_poly.type
_entity_poly.pdbx_seq_one_letter_code
_entity_poly.pdbx_strand_id
1 'polypeptide(L)'
;MIVKPVKNFFQKNVTKVWLKPPPHDTFIEPWFPYALILKPIGRAFQRLGVYTYNNFIARTTFGLYPREWNPRVHGPYVHYRYYGTNNDIPLMEVKVNDLAAYIARRDKSPRAIWREFMRNFYKLQYFYFSGPEFGNPLTMIWRYLVIFIVGFFLAIRIVTGADTRFRHALYHW
;
A
#
# COMPACT_ATOMS: atom_id res chain seq x y z
N MET A 1 -5.71 39.53 15.28
CA MET A 1 -7.03 40.17 15.08
C MET A 1 -7.95 39.30 14.20
N ILE A 2 -8.10 38.00 14.49
CA ILE A 2 -8.91 37.05 13.68
C ILE A 2 -9.60 36.04 14.61
N VAL A 3 -10.52 36.49 15.46
CA VAL A 3 -11.36 35.54 16.26
C VAL A 3 -12.79 36.05 16.46
N LYS A 4 -13.11 37.28 16.03
CA LYS A 4 -14.43 37.89 16.26
C LYS A 4 -15.58 37.33 15.41
N PRO A 5 -15.42 36.89 14.14
CA PRO A 5 -16.60 36.48 13.35
C PRO A 5 -17.10 35.06 13.68
N VAL A 6 -16.22 34.15 14.11
CA VAL A 6 -16.60 32.74 14.41
C VAL A 6 -17.40 32.65 15.72
N LYS A 7 -17.03 33.42 16.74
CA LYS A 7 -17.77 33.47 18.02
C LYS A 7 -19.24 33.85 17.84
N ASN A 8 -19.53 34.79 16.94
CA ASN A 8 -20.89 35.28 16.69
C ASN A 8 -21.75 34.26 15.91
N PHE A 9 -21.14 33.45 15.04
CA PHE A 9 -21.84 32.38 14.31
C PHE A 9 -22.32 31.26 15.25
N PHE A 10 -21.48 30.87 16.21
CA PHE A 10 -21.86 29.88 17.22
C PHE A 10 -22.94 30.44 18.17
N GLN A 11 -22.82 31.68 18.65
CA GLN A 11 -23.82 32.28 19.55
C GLN A 11 -25.23 32.38 18.94
N LYS A 12 -25.36 32.69 17.64
CA LYS A 12 -26.67 32.77 16.96
C LYS A 12 -27.39 31.42 16.84
N ASN A 13 -26.66 30.30 16.83
CA ASN A 13 -27.21 28.95 16.65
C ASN A 13 -27.40 28.16 17.96
N VAL A 14 -26.98 28.72 19.10
CA VAL A 14 -27.05 28.14 20.46
C VAL A 14 -28.46 28.23 21.09
N THR A 15 -29.40 28.91 20.44
CA THR A 15 -30.81 28.96 20.89
C THR A 15 -31.55 27.62 20.74
N LYS A 16 -31.02 26.71 19.92
CA LYS A 16 -31.52 25.33 19.85
C LYS A 16 -31.02 24.58 21.09
N VAL A 17 -31.95 24.12 21.93
CA VAL A 17 -31.69 23.37 23.19
C VAL A 17 -30.68 22.23 22.99
N TRP A 18 -30.65 21.64 21.80
CA TRP A 18 -29.79 20.53 21.39
C TRP A 18 -28.32 20.89 21.07
N LEU A 19 -27.97 22.18 20.93
CA LEU A 19 -26.62 22.64 20.57
C LEU A 19 -25.89 23.35 21.73
N LYS A 20 -26.50 23.44 22.91
CA LYS A 20 -25.80 23.95 24.10
C LYS A 20 -24.78 22.91 24.56
N PRO A 21 -23.49 23.25 24.71
CA PRO A 21 -22.58 22.36 25.40
C PRO A 21 -23.16 22.10 26.79
N PRO A 22 -23.12 20.86 27.27
CA PRO A 22 -23.67 20.51 28.57
C PRO A 22 -22.97 21.35 29.67
N PRO A 23 -23.69 21.76 30.73
CA PRO A 23 -23.13 22.57 31.81
C PRO A 23 -21.84 21.98 32.38
N HIS A 24 -20.92 22.83 32.81
CA HIS A 24 -19.56 22.44 33.22
C HIS A 24 -19.51 21.39 34.35
N ASP A 25 -20.58 21.28 35.16
CA ASP A 25 -20.70 20.34 36.28
C ASP A 25 -21.56 19.10 35.97
N THR A 26 -21.88 18.86 34.70
CA THR A 26 -22.55 17.61 34.31
C THR A 26 -21.52 16.48 34.17
N PHE A 27 -21.64 15.47 35.03
CA PHE A 27 -21.00 14.17 34.80
C PHE A 27 -21.65 13.51 33.58
N ILE A 28 -21.11 13.77 32.39
CA ILE A 28 -21.39 12.94 31.22
C ILE A 28 -20.55 11.68 31.39
N GLU A 29 -20.99 10.78 32.24
CA GLU A 29 -20.56 9.40 32.10
C GLU A 29 -20.94 8.97 30.69
N PRO A 30 -20.01 8.43 29.88
CA PRO A 30 -20.35 8.03 28.53
C PRO A 30 -21.51 7.03 28.61
N TRP A 31 -22.66 7.43 28.08
CA TRP A 31 -23.87 6.62 28.05
C TRP A 31 -23.54 5.18 27.60
N PHE A 32 -24.15 4.22 28.29
CA PHE A 32 -24.12 2.80 27.91
C PHE A 32 -24.45 2.68 26.43
N PRO A 33 -23.52 2.23 25.55
CA PRO A 33 -22.49 1.20 25.77
C PRO A 33 -21.01 1.66 25.74
N TYR A 34 -20.72 2.96 25.63
CA TYR A 34 -19.34 3.44 25.36
C TYR A 34 -18.37 3.18 26.52
N ALA A 35 -18.79 3.44 27.77
CA ALA A 35 -17.90 3.32 28.93
C ALA A 35 -17.55 1.87 29.31
N LEU A 36 -18.49 0.93 29.14
CA LEU A 36 -18.35 -0.47 29.55
C LEU A 36 -17.81 -1.38 28.45
N ILE A 37 -18.09 -1.08 27.18
CA ILE A 37 -17.73 -1.97 26.07
C ILE A 37 -16.62 -1.32 25.22
N LEU A 38 -16.85 -0.12 24.69
CA LEU A 38 -15.93 0.49 23.72
C LEU A 38 -14.63 0.99 24.35
N LYS A 39 -14.66 1.53 25.58
CA LYS A 39 -13.46 2.01 26.28
C LYS A 39 -12.47 0.88 26.60
N PRO A 40 -12.86 -0.26 27.23
CA PRO A 40 -11.92 -1.35 27.45
C PRO A 40 -11.47 -2.01 26.13
N ILE A 41 -12.36 -2.15 25.13
CA ILE A 41 -11.98 -2.65 23.81
C ILE A 41 -10.95 -1.72 23.14
N GLY A 42 -11.19 -0.40 23.15
CA GLY A 42 -10.25 0.59 22.61
C GLY A 42 -8.90 0.57 23.33
N ARG A 43 -8.90 0.41 24.66
CA ARG A 43 -7.67 0.22 25.44
C ARG A 43 -6.98 -1.10 25.13
N ALA A 44 -7.73 -2.18 24.89
CA ALA A 44 -7.20 -3.47 24.48
C ALA A 44 -6.56 -3.36 23.09
N PHE A 45 -7.23 -2.77 22.11
CA PHE A 45 -6.67 -2.50 20.78
C PHE A 45 -5.42 -1.61 20.84
N GLN A 46 -5.43 -0.55 21.66
CA GLN A 46 -4.25 0.29 21.85
C GLN A 46 -3.08 -0.52 22.42
N ARG A 47 -3.32 -1.36 23.44
CA ARG A 47 -2.29 -2.23 24.02
C ARG A 47 -1.79 -3.27 23.03
N LEU A 48 -2.69 -3.87 22.26
CA LEU A 48 -2.36 -4.87 21.25
C LEU A 48 -1.53 -4.24 20.12
N GLY A 49 -1.89 -3.03 19.68
CA GLY A 49 -1.11 -2.24 18.71
C GLY A 49 0.27 -1.85 19.24
N VAL A 50 0.38 -1.40 20.49
CA VAL A 50 1.68 -1.10 21.12
C VAL A 50 2.53 -2.36 21.28
N TYR A 51 1.92 -3.48 21.68
CA TYR A 51 2.58 -4.77 21.81
C TYR A 51 3.10 -5.28 20.46
N THR A 52 2.27 -5.25 19.42
CA THR A 52 2.67 -5.70 18.07
C THR A 52 3.74 -4.79 17.48
N TYR A 53 3.67 -3.48 17.72
CA TYR A 53 4.72 -2.56 17.31
C TYR A 53 6.05 -2.86 18.00
N ASN A 54 6.07 -2.92 19.34
CA ASN A 54 7.31 -3.10 20.11
C ASN A 54 7.96 -4.47 19.91
N ASN A 55 7.16 -5.52 19.69
CA ASN A 55 7.67 -6.89 19.59
C ASN A 55 7.91 -7.36 18.15
N PHE A 56 7.15 -6.86 17.17
CA PHE A 56 7.30 -7.27 15.78
C PHE A 56 7.83 -6.14 14.91
N ILE A 57 7.06 -5.05 14.74
CA ILE A 57 7.39 -4.02 13.73
C ILE A 57 8.73 -3.34 14.05
N ALA A 58 8.93 -2.89 15.29
CA ALA A 58 10.15 -2.20 15.72
C ALA A 58 11.40 -3.08 15.66
N ARG A 59 11.24 -4.40 15.81
CA ARG A 59 12.34 -5.37 15.70
C ARG A 59 12.63 -5.77 14.26
N THR A 60 11.67 -5.58 13.37
CA THR A 60 11.85 -5.85 11.95
C THR A 60 12.45 -4.66 11.22
N THR A 61 13.26 -4.96 10.21
CA THR A 61 13.82 -3.95 9.30
C THR A 61 12.84 -3.49 8.21
N PHE A 62 11.55 -3.80 8.35
CA PHE A 62 10.54 -3.44 7.36
C PHE A 62 10.25 -1.94 7.45
N GLY A 63 10.14 -1.26 6.31
CA GLY A 63 9.86 0.18 6.23
C GLY A 63 11.08 1.10 6.42
N LEU A 64 12.24 0.57 6.83
CA LEU A 64 13.49 1.33 6.84
C LEU A 64 14.07 1.47 5.43
N TYR A 65 14.76 2.58 5.19
CA TYR A 65 15.53 2.74 3.96
C TYR A 65 16.57 1.63 3.80
N PRO A 66 16.89 1.24 2.54
CA PRO A 66 17.99 0.33 2.29
C PRO A 66 19.28 0.89 2.90
N ARG A 67 20.10 0.01 3.51
CA ARG A 67 21.38 0.38 4.14
C ARG A 67 22.32 1.02 3.12
N GLU A 68 22.15 0.64 1.87
CA GLU A 68 22.94 1.06 0.72
C GLU A 68 22.60 2.50 0.29
N TRP A 69 21.43 3.04 0.68
CA TRP A 69 21.02 4.37 0.28
C TRP A 69 21.60 5.46 1.20
N ASN A 70 22.39 6.35 0.60
CA ASN A 70 22.83 7.59 1.21
C ASN A 70 22.13 8.81 0.56
N PRO A 71 21.36 9.63 1.32
CA PRO A 71 20.66 10.81 0.79
C PRO A 71 21.60 11.86 0.19
N ARG A 72 22.84 11.98 0.70
CA ARG A 72 23.82 12.95 0.21
C ARG A 72 24.37 12.60 -1.18
N VAL A 73 24.42 11.30 -1.50
CA VAL A 73 24.98 10.79 -2.77
C VAL A 73 23.86 10.56 -3.80
N HIS A 74 22.72 10.02 -3.35
CA HIS A 74 21.67 9.56 -4.24
C HIS A 74 20.50 10.53 -4.41
N GLY A 75 20.43 11.59 -3.62
CA GLY A 75 19.30 12.52 -3.61
C GLY A 75 18.03 11.89 -3.01
N PRO A 76 16.84 12.38 -3.39
CA PRO A 76 15.56 11.84 -2.94
C PRO A 76 15.47 10.33 -3.16
N TYR A 77 14.86 9.63 -2.20
CA TYR A 77 14.71 8.18 -2.30
C TYR A 77 13.74 7.79 -3.42
N VAL A 78 14.17 6.88 -4.29
CA VAL A 78 13.40 6.34 -5.41
C VAL A 78 13.25 4.84 -5.21
N HIS A 79 12.02 4.41 -4.93
CA HIS A 79 11.71 3.02 -4.55
C HIS A 79 12.10 1.97 -5.60
N TYR A 80 12.07 2.34 -6.89
CA TYR A 80 12.38 1.41 -7.99
C TYR A 80 13.87 1.38 -8.39
N ARG A 81 14.72 2.21 -7.76
CA ARG A 81 16.16 2.26 -8.04
C ARG A 81 16.91 1.28 -7.12
N TYR A 82 17.93 0.62 -7.68
CA TYR A 82 18.86 -0.16 -6.88
C TYR A 82 20.01 0.74 -6.41
N TYR A 83 20.32 0.68 -5.11
CA TYR A 83 21.38 1.48 -4.48
C TYR A 83 22.60 0.65 -4.04
N GLY A 84 22.57 -0.67 -4.21
CA GLY A 84 23.67 -1.56 -3.81
C GLY A 84 24.84 -1.57 -4.80
N THR A 85 25.96 -2.17 -4.38
CA THR A 85 27.25 -2.12 -5.08
C THR A 85 27.35 -2.98 -6.35
N ASN A 86 26.38 -3.83 -6.66
CA ASN A 86 26.52 -4.71 -7.83
C ASN A 86 25.84 -4.11 -9.06
N ASN A 87 26.60 -3.30 -9.80
CA ASN A 87 26.43 -3.18 -11.26
C ASN A 87 26.87 -4.50 -11.92
N ASP A 88 26.18 -5.58 -11.56
CA ASP A 88 26.32 -6.83 -12.28
C ASP A 88 25.81 -6.63 -13.72
N ILE A 89 26.47 -7.29 -14.66
CA ILE A 89 26.03 -7.38 -16.05
C ILE A 89 24.56 -7.81 -16.06
N PRO A 90 23.65 -7.15 -16.79
CA PRO A 90 22.27 -7.59 -16.94
C PRO A 90 22.22 -9.08 -17.29
N LEU A 91 21.23 -9.81 -16.78
CA LEU A 91 21.12 -11.27 -16.99
C LEU A 91 21.20 -11.64 -18.48
N MET A 92 20.67 -10.78 -19.36
CA MET A 92 20.66 -10.98 -20.82
C MET A 92 22.02 -10.77 -21.50
N GLU A 93 23.00 -10.20 -20.80
CA GLU A 93 24.36 -9.95 -21.29
C GLU A 93 25.38 -10.95 -20.70
N VAL A 94 24.94 -11.85 -19.81
CA VAL A 94 25.79 -12.86 -19.19
C VAL A 94 26.04 -14.00 -20.17
N LYS A 95 27.30 -14.41 -20.32
CA LYS A 95 27.65 -15.62 -21.09
C LYS A 95 27.02 -16.84 -20.43
N VAL A 96 26.46 -17.75 -21.24
CA VAL A 96 25.79 -18.97 -20.73
C VAL A 96 26.72 -19.79 -19.82
N ASN A 97 28.02 -19.84 -20.15
CA ASN A 97 29.02 -20.54 -19.32
C ASN A 97 29.23 -19.91 -17.94
N ASP A 98 29.01 -18.60 -17.80
CA ASP A 98 29.17 -17.86 -16.54
C ASP A 98 27.86 -17.77 -15.74
N LEU A 99 26.76 -18.30 -16.28
CA LEU A 99 25.42 -18.15 -15.70
C LEU A 99 25.30 -18.79 -14.31
N ALA A 100 25.91 -19.96 -14.10
CA ALA A 100 25.91 -20.62 -12.80
C ALA A 100 26.65 -19.80 -11.74
N ALA A 101 27.84 -19.28 -12.07
CA ALA A 101 28.61 -18.41 -11.20
C ALA A 101 27.89 -17.07 -10.93
N TYR A 102 27.19 -16.55 -11.95
CA TYR A 102 26.35 -15.35 -11.85
C TYR A 102 25.19 -15.50 -10.85
N ILE A 103 24.49 -16.62 -10.89
CA ILE A 103 23.38 -16.88 -9.95
C ILE A 103 23.93 -17.20 -8.55
N ALA A 104 25.08 -17.88 -8.45
CA ALA A 104 25.69 -18.27 -7.19
C ALA A 104 26.06 -17.05 -6.32
N ARG A 105 26.60 -15.98 -6.91
CA ARG A 105 27.02 -14.76 -6.17
C ARG A 105 25.89 -13.87 -5.68
N ARG A 106 24.66 -14.07 -6.15
CA ARG A 106 23.50 -13.25 -5.75
C ARG A 106 22.98 -13.63 -4.36
N ASP A 107 22.56 -12.63 -3.59
CA ASP A 107 21.84 -12.84 -2.33
C ASP A 107 20.47 -13.47 -2.62
N LYS A 108 20.28 -14.69 -2.12
CA LYS A 108 19.07 -15.51 -2.26
C LYS A 108 18.21 -15.47 -0.99
N SER A 109 18.50 -14.55 -0.08
CA SER A 109 17.69 -14.38 1.13
C SER A 109 16.25 -13.99 0.76
N PRO A 110 15.23 -14.46 1.52
CA PRO A 110 13.83 -14.06 1.30
C PRO A 110 13.64 -12.54 1.32
N ARG A 111 14.47 -11.83 2.11
CA ARG A 111 14.49 -10.38 2.18
C ARG A 111 15.00 -9.75 0.87
N ALA A 112 16.06 -10.28 0.26
CA ALA A 112 16.55 -9.81 -1.02
C ALA A 112 15.49 -10.00 -2.12
N ILE A 113 14.84 -11.16 -2.16
CA ILE A 113 13.75 -11.46 -3.10
C ILE A 113 12.61 -10.46 -2.93
N TRP A 114 12.17 -10.21 -1.69
CA TRP A 114 11.10 -9.24 -1.41
C TRP A 114 11.48 -7.81 -1.83
N ARG A 115 12.73 -7.39 -1.59
CA ARG A 115 13.24 -6.08 -2.00
C ARG A 115 13.22 -5.91 -3.51
N GLU A 116 13.65 -6.93 -4.26
CA GLU A 116 13.62 -6.91 -5.73
C GLU A 116 12.20 -6.92 -6.29
N PHE A 117 11.30 -7.73 -5.71
CA PHE A 117 9.89 -7.76 -6.08
C PHE A 117 9.25 -6.38 -5.90
N MET A 118 9.41 -5.78 -4.72
CA MET A 118 8.87 -4.45 -4.44
C MET A 118 9.46 -3.39 -5.36
N ARG A 119 10.76 -3.46 -5.66
CA ARG A 119 11.40 -2.53 -6.60
C ARG A 119 10.78 -2.59 -7.98
N ASN A 120 10.58 -3.79 -8.52
CA ASN A 120 9.96 -3.98 -9.83
C ASN A 120 8.47 -3.58 -9.83
N PHE A 121 7.76 -3.82 -8.73
CA PHE A 121 6.40 -3.34 -8.57
C PHE A 121 6.32 -1.80 -8.63
N TYR A 122 7.17 -1.10 -7.88
CA TYR A 122 7.25 0.37 -7.94
C TYR A 122 7.75 0.87 -9.30
N LYS A 123 8.59 0.10 -9.99
CA LYS A 123 9.03 0.41 -11.36
C LYS A 123 7.83 0.39 -12.31
N LEU A 124 7.03 -0.67 -12.25
CA LEU A 124 5.79 -0.79 -13.03
C LEU A 124 4.81 0.34 -12.69
N GLN A 125 4.61 0.61 -11.39
CA GLN A 125 3.75 1.69 -10.93
C GLN A 125 4.22 3.06 -11.46
N TYR A 126 5.53 3.31 -11.43
CA TYR A 126 6.10 4.56 -11.94
C TYR A 126 5.94 4.66 -13.46
N PHE A 127 6.34 3.65 -14.23
CA PHE A 127 6.30 3.74 -15.70
C PHE A 127 4.91 3.62 -16.31
N TYR A 128 3.93 3.02 -15.63
CA TYR A 128 2.64 2.74 -16.26
C TYR A 128 1.43 3.36 -15.54
N PHE A 129 1.56 3.79 -14.28
CA PHE A 129 0.43 4.28 -13.49
C PHE A 129 0.60 5.70 -12.95
N SER A 130 1.81 6.11 -12.53
CA SER A 130 2.02 7.31 -11.71
C SER A 130 3.18 8.23 -12.14
N GLY A 131 3.89 7.87 -13.21
CA GLY A 131 5.03 8.65 -13.71
C GLY A 131 4.63 10.02 -14.27
N PRO A 132 5.60 10.91 -14.47
CA PRO A 132 5.37 12.29 -14.89
C PRO A 132 4.62 12.44 -16.22
N GLU A 133 4.73 11.44 -17.11
CA GLU A 133 4.04 11.39 -18.41
C GLU A 133 2.60 10.84 -18.32
N PHE A 134 2.26 10.18 -17.21
CA PHE A 134 0.98 9.46 -17.00
C PHE A 134 0.09 10.12 -15.94
N GLY A 135 0.35 11.39 -15.61
CA GLY A 135 -0.43 12.16 -14.62
C GLY A 135 -1.88 12.43 -15.02
N ASN A 136 -2.35 11.98 -16.19
CA ASN A 136 -3.76 12.10 -16.56
C ASN A 136 -4.59 11.02 -15.86
N PRO A 137 -5.48 11.39 -14.92
CA PRO A 137 -6.32 10.42 -14.20
C PRO A 137 -7.20 9.57 -15.13
N LEU A 138 -7.55 10.08 -16.32
CA LEU A 138 -8.32 9.32 -17.32
C LEU A 138 -7.55 8.10 -17.85
N THR A 139 -6.25 8.23 -18.08
CA THR A 139 -5.41 7.12 -18.57
C THR A 139 -5.29 6.04 -17.49
N MET A 140 -5.23 6.44 -16.22
CA MET A 140 -5.21 5.51 -15.09
C MET A 140 -6.53 4.75 -14.98
N ILE A 141 -7.68 5.45 -15.04
CA ILE A 141 -9.02 4.85 -15.03
C ILE A 141 -9.18 3.86 -16.20
N TRP A 142 -8.77 4.25 -17.41
CA TRP A 142 -8.86 3.41 -18.60
C TRP A 142 -8.11 2.08 -18.44
N ARG A 143 -6.92 2.09 -17.84
CA ARG A 143 -6.14 0.87 -17.59
C ARG A 143 -6.82 -0.08 -16.61
N TYR A 144 -7.35 0.44 -15.49
CA TYR A 144 -8.09 -0.38 -14.53
C TYR A 144 -9.38 -0.95 -15.13
N LEU A 145 -10.06 -0.17 -15.97
CA LEU A 145 -11.26 -0.60 -16.66
C LEU A 145 -10.95 -1.72 -17.66
N VAL A 146 -9.88 -1.62 -18.44
CA VAL A 146 -9.44 -2.69 -19.35
C VAL A 146 -9.08 -3.96 -18.59
N ILE A 147 -8.29 -3.86 -17.50
CA ILE A 147 -7.94 -5.02 -16.66
C ILE A 147 -9.20 -5.65 -16.06
N PHE A 148 -10.13 -4.83 -15.57
CA PHE A 148 -11.39 -5.30 -15.02
C PHE A 148 -12.23 -6.03 -16.06
N ILE A 149 -12.39 -5.47 -17.27
CA ILE A 149 -13.13 -6.10 -18.37
C ILE A 149 -12.50 -7.45 -18.74
N VAL A 150 -11.19 -7.48 -19.01
CA VAL A 150 -10.50 -8.71 -19.40
C VAL A 150 -10.56 -9.76 -18.30
N GLY A 151 -10.30 -9.36 -17.05
CA GLY A 151 -10.37 -10.24 -15.89
C GLY A 151 -11.79 -10.78 -15.64
N PHE A 152 -12.81 -9.94 -15.79
CA PHE A 152 -14.21 -10.32 -15.64
C PHE A 152 -14.64 -11.31 -16.72
N PHE A 153 -14.28 -11.07 -17.99
CA PHE A 153 -14.58 -12.00 -19.08
C PHE A 153 -13.82 -13.33 -18.95
N LEU A 154 -12.56 -13.31 -18.52
CA LEU A 154 -11.81 -14.53 -18.23
C LEU A 154 -12.43 -15.31 -17.05
N ALA A 155 -12.84 -14.61 -15.99
CA ALA A 155 -13.51 -15.23 -14.85
C ALA A 155 -14.84 -15.88 -15.25
N ILE A 156 -15.66 -15.19 -16.07
CA ILE A 156 -16.89 -15.78 -16.63
C ILE A 156 -16.56 -17.03 -17.43
N ARG A 157 -15.53 -17.01 -18.29
CA ARG A 157 -15.15 -18.20 -19.08
C ARG A 157 -14.72 -19.37 -18.21
N ILE A 158 -13.95 -19.12 -17.14
CA ILE A 158 -13.53 -20.13 -16.17
C ILE A 158 -14.74 -20.70 -15.43
N VAL A 159 -15.64 -19.86 -14.91
CA VAL A 159 -16.81 -20.28 -14.12
C VAL A 159 -17.84 -21.01 -14.97
N THR A 160 -18.10 -20.53 -16.19
CA THR A 160 -19.07 -21.15 -17.11
C THR A 160 -18.50 -22.38 -17.82
N GLY A 161 -17.20 -22.64 -17.70
CA GLY A 161 -16.53 -23.75 -18.38
C GLY A 161 -16.62 -23.66 -19.91
N ALA A 162 -16.85 -22.48 -20.48
CA ALA A 162 -17.05 -22.28 -21.92
C ALA A 162 -15.89 -22.85 -22.78
N ASP A 163 -14.67 -22.85 -22.23
CA ASP A 163 -13.47 -23.36 -22.90
C ASP A 163 -13.40 -24.91 -22.97
N THR A 164 -14.24 -25.64 -22.22
CA THR A 164 -14.31 -27.12 -22.32
C THR A 164 -14.80 -27.58 -23.68
N ARG A 165 -15.73 -26.83 -24.31
CA ARG A 165 -16.24 -27.13 -25.66
C ARG A 165 -15.19 -26.86 -26.73
N PHE A 166 -14.34 -25.85 -26.55
CA PHE A 166 -13.23 -25.54 -27.46
C PHE A 166 -12.15 -26.63 -27.47
N ARG A 167 -11.90 -27.31 -26.34
CA ARG A 167 -10.97 -28.44 -26.30
C ARG A 167 -11.36 -29.55 -27.28
N HIS A 168 -12.65 -29.87 -27.37
CA HIS A 168 -13.15 -30.88 -28.32
C HIS A 168 -13.13 -30.41 -29.79
N ALA A 169 -13.09 -29.10 -30.03
CA ALA A 169 -12.93 -28.52 -31.39
C ALA A 169 -11.46 -28.31 -31.79
N LEU A 170 -10.50 -28.39 -30.85
CA LEU A 170 -9.07 -28.33 -31.16
C LEU A 170 -8.52 -29.71 -31.54
N TYR A 171 -9.11 -30.78 -31.01
CA TYR A 171 -8.88 -32.15 -31.47
C TYR A 171 -9.81 -32.47 -32.64
N HIS A 172 -9.57 -31.81 -33.76
CA HIS A 172 -9.92 -32.42 -35.04
C HIS A 172 -8.85 -33.48 -35.36
N TRP A 173 -9.32 -34.61 -35.86
CA TRP A 173 -8.52 -35.61 -36.56
C TRP A 173 -7.71 -34.96 -37.68
#